data_AF-A0A9K3DLT3-F1
#
_entry.id   AF-A0A9K3DLT3-F1
#
_cell.length_a   1.000
_cell.length_b   1.000
_cell.length_c   1.000
_cell.angle_alpha   90.00
_cell.angle_beta   90.00
_cell.angle_gamma   90.00
#
_symmetry.space_group_name_H-M   'P 1'
#
loop_
_entity.id
_entity.type
_entity.pdbx_description
1 polymer ?
#
loop_
_entity_poly.entity_id
_entity_poly.type
_entity_poly.pdbx_seq_one_letter_code
_entity_poly.pdbx_strand_id
1 'polypeptide(L)' 'MVCSVCLDKPKDMAFSCGYQTCCECGVGLSLCPICENLIVTKIVLHQ' A
#
# COMPACT_ATOMS: atom_id res chain seq x y z
N MET A 1 1.93 8.23 9.26
CA MET A 1 3.05 7.29 9.09
C MET A 1 3.48 7.31 7.63
N VAL A 2 4.79 7.26 7.33
CA VAL A 2 5.34 7.39 5.97
C VAL A 2 5.35 6.03 5.26
N CYS A 3 5.14 6.02 3.95
CA CYS A 3 5.19 4.83 3.10
C CYS A 3 6.57 4.17 3.17
N SER A 4 6.60 2.86 3.43
CA SER A 4 7.84 2.09 3.53
C SER A 4 8.51 1.79 2.18
N VAL A 5 7.88 2.15 1.06
CA VAL A 5 8.41 1.94 -0.29
C VAL A 5 9.19 3.17 -0.77
N CYS A 6 8.59 4.37 -0.70
CA CYS A 6 9.26 5.60 -1.13
C CYS A 6 9.90 6.40 0.00
N LEU A 7 9.59 6.09 1.27
CA LEU A 7 10.08 6.81 2.46
C LEU A 7 9.80 8.33 2.46
N ASP A 8 8.81 8.78 1.67
CA ASP A 8 8.48 10.20 1.46
C ASP A 8 7.01 10.50 1.77
N LYS A 9 6.08 9.78 1.11
CA LYS A 9 4.65 10.10 1.15
C LYS A 9 3.90 9.43 2.30
N PRO A 10 2.81 10.02 2.83
CA PRO A 10 1.97 9.36 3.80
C PRO A 10 1.33 8.10 3.22
N LYS A 11 1.01 7.13 4.09
CA LYS A 11 0.25 5.95 3.70
C LYS A 11 -1.22 6.31 3.53
N ASP A 12 -1.70 6.25 2.30
CA ASP A 12 -3.09 6.55 1.89
C ASP A 12 -3.70 5.40 1.06
N MET A 13 -3.07 4.22 1.03
CA MET A 13 -3.63 3.01 0.44
C MET A 13 -3.44 1.81 1.38
N ALA A 14 -4.50 1.00 1.57
CA ALA A 14 -4.46 -0.29 2.25
C ALA A 14 -4.71 -1.44 1.27
N PHE A 15 -4.09 -2.59 1.54
CA PHE A 15 -4.31 -3.84 0.81
C PHE A 15 -5.21 -4.80 1.59
N SER A 16 -5.80 -5.77 0.90
CA SER A 16 -6.61 -6.84 1.52
C SER A 16 -5.88 -7.65 2.60
N CYS A 17 -4.54 -7.67 2.58
CA CYS A 17 -3.72 -8.30 3.62
C CYS A 17 -3.51 -7.44 4.87
N GLY A 18 -4.06 -6.23 4.93
CA GLY A 18 -3.98 -5.30 6.06
C GLY A 18 -2.78 -4.35 6.05
N TYR A 19 -1.80 -4.56 5.17
CA TYR A 19 -0.65 -3.65 5.03
C TYR A 19 -0.96 -2.44 4.13
N GLN A 20 -0.13 -1.40 4.24
CA GLN A 20 -0.40 -0.09 3.66
C GLN A 20 0.82 0.52 2.95
N THR A 21 0.57 1.28 1.88
CA THR A 21 1.54 2.10 1.14
C THR A 21 0.95 3.48 0.84
N CYS A 22 1.69 4.36 0.19
CA CYS A 22 1.06 5.48 -0.51
C CYS A 22 0.40 4.98 -1.82
N CYS A 23 -0.53 5.76 -2.39
CA CYS A 23 -1.25 5.42 -3.62
C CYS A 23 -0.30 5.32 -4.82
N GLU A 24 0.68 6.21 -4.93
CA GLU A 24 1.67 6.20 -6.02
C GLU A 24 2.48 4.89 -6.04
N CYS A 25 2.94 4.42 -4.89
CA CYS A 25 3.64 3.14 -4.81
C CYS A 25 2.68 1.94 -4.90
N GLY A 26 1.44 2.07 -4.42
CA GLY A 26 0.49 0.97 -4.29
C GLY A 26 -0.22 0.58 -5.60
N VAL A 27 -0.44 1.52 -6.51
CA VAL A 27 -1.17 1.28 -7.77
C VAL A 27 -0.51 0.20 -8.63
N GLY A 28 0.82 0.17 -8.73
CA GLY A 28 1.56 -0.78 -9.56
C GLY A 28 1.81 -2.16 -8.93
N LEU A 29 1.48 -2.35 -7.65
CA LEU A 29 1.81 -3.59 -6.93
C LEU A 29 0.76 -4.68 -7.16
N SER A 30 1.23 -5.87 -7.55
CA SER A 30 0.42 -7.10 -7.60
C SER A 30 0.59 -7.95 -6.34
N LEU A 31 1.75 -7.88 -5.70
CA LEU A 31 2.07 -8.57 -4.44
C LEU A 31 2.36 -7.53 -3.36
N CYS A 32 1.96 -7.83 -2.13
CA CYS A 32 2.30 -6.98 -0.99
C CYS A 32 3.81 -7.06 -0.72
N PRO A 33 4.53 -5.91 -0.64
CA PRO A 33 5.97 -5.92 -0.42
C PRO A 33 6.38 -6.32 1.01
N ILE A 34 5.42 -6.55 1.91
CA ILE A 34 5.67 -6.89 3.32
C ILE A 34 5.42 -8.37 3.60
N CYS A 35 4.37 -8.95 3.01
CA CYS A 35 3.98 -10.33 3.26
C CYS A 35 3.85 -11.20 2.02
N GLU A 36 4.20 -10.66 0.85
CA GLU A 36 4.22 -11.37 -0.44
C GLU A 36 2.89 -11.96 -0.90
N ASN A 37 1.79 -11.69 -0.19
CA ASN A 37 0.44 -12.10 -0.59
C ASN A 37 -0.06 -11.31 -1.80
N LEU A 38 -0.86 -11.97 -2.64
CA LEU A 38 -1.57 -11.34 -3.76
C LEU A 38 -2.48 -10.22 -3.28
N ILE A 39 -2.34 -9.05 -3.88
CA ILE A 39 -3.19 -7.89 -3.61
C ILE A 39 -4.46 -8.05 -4.45
N VAL A 40 -5.53 -8.52 -3.80
CA VAL A 40 -6.85 -8.67 -4.43
C VAL A 40 -7.64 -7.37 -4.37
N THR A 41 -7.42 -6.57 -3.32
CA THR A 41 -8.13 -5.31 -3.09
C THR A 41 -7.16 -4.22 -2.70
N LYS A 42 -7.36 -3.03 -3.28
CA LYS A 42 -6.67 -1.79 -2.95
C LYS A 42 -7.72 -0.78 -2.48
N ILE A 43 -7.56 -0.28 -1.28
CA ILE A 43 -8.50 0.65 -0.64
C ILE A 43 -7.78 1.98 -0.50
N VAL A 44 -8.33 3.02 -1.12
CA VAL A 44 -7.85 4.40 -0.89
C VAL A 44 -8.37 4.85 0.47
N LEU A 45 -7.47 5.34 1.31
CA LEU A 45 -7.79 5.84 2.64
C LEU A 45 -8.01 7.36 2.53
N HIS A 46 -9.23 7.81 2.79
CA HIS A 46 -9.51 9.23 2.94
C HIS A 46 -9.28 9.61 4.41
N GLN A 47 -8.31 10.50 4.65
CA GLN A 47 -8.06 11.12 5.95
C GLN A 47 -8.94 12.35 6.12
#